data_AF-A0A941V883-F1
#
_entry.id   AF-A0A941V883-F1
#
_cell.length_a   1.000
_cell.length_b   1.000
_cell.length_c   1.000
_cell.angle_alpha   90.00
_cell.angle_beta   90.00
_cell.angle_gamma   90.00
#
_symmetry.space_group_name_H-M   'P 1'
#
loop_
_entity.id
_entity.type
_entity.pdbx_description
1 polymer ?
#
loop_
_entity_poly.entity_id
_entity_poly.type
_entity_poly.pdbx_seq_one_letter_code
_entity_poly.pdbx_strand_id
1 'polypeptide(L)'
;MVAERFLQVFLDHGIETVQIPRLLGAVTHTDLQSPAHLLKVITPAVLDQVATLFNIRSAYLEGVDDRIYEYLATYKRPTSLLDCLREFWNKSQWKNAVNAPLRILATTSRLNCHEGFEHLLVPVLVEPIAILDEEPICRYHVYQDGFNWDYAPTRIELKAIARTIHCAFGGAIPLYEVEPQEMAALLEGRLIPHALLKRPLITDPSFEDYILEPEKSVVAKESDELPAVFEYMQKTGLDTYDFQIEAHVEPTTAASEDETAPEAPLPEKQPKKQASTGKRQIPEARWRDVRSPHIGGSKSRHSTDDRYSKALGLLTSTKLRSSTTS
;
A
#
# COMPACT_ATOMS: atom_id res chain seq x y z
N MET A 1 -14.50 3.61 23.81
CA MET A 1 -14.36 4.24 22.47
C MET A 1 -12.97 4.82 22.20
N VAL A 2 -12.52 5.94 22.80
CA VAL A 2 -11.20 6.53 22.49
C VAL A 2 -10.03 5.57 22.80
N ALA A 3 -10.00 4.99 24.00
CA ALA A 3 -8.98 4.00 24.37
C ALA A 3 -9.00 2.73 23.48
N GLU A 4 -10.18 2.32 23.00
CA GLU A 4 -10.31 1.17 22.11
C GLU A 4 -9.75 1.50 20.73
N ARG A 5 -10.11 2.65 20.13
CA ARG A 5 -9.56 3.09 18.84
C ARG A 5 -8.05 3.29 18.91
N PHE A 6 -7.56 3.87 20.00
CA PHE A 6 -6.13 4.01 20.26
C PHE A 6 -5.42 2.65 20.16
N LEU A 7 -5.88 1.64 20.92
CA LEU A 7 -5.28 0.31 20.89
C LEU A 7 -5.47 -0.39 19.55
N GLN A 8 -6.65 -0.24 18.94
CA GLN A 8 -6.99 -0.89 17.67
C GLN A 8 -6.05 -0.43 16.54
N VAL A 9 -5.67 0.84 16.49
CA VAL A 9 -4.72 1.32 15.47
C VAL A 9 -3.38 0.58 15.56
N PHE A 10 -2.86 0.33 16.75
CA PHE A 10 -1.62 -0.44 16.91
C PHE A 10 -1.80 -1.88 16.45
N LEU A 11 -2.87 -2.53 16.89
CA LEU A 11 -3.18 -3.92 16.51
C LEU A 11 -3.35 -4.06 14.99
N ASP A 12 -4.06 -3.13 14.36
CA ASP A 12 -4.29 -3.10 12.91
C ASP A 12 -3.00 -2.84 12.12
N HIS A 13 -1.97 -2.25 12.73
CA HIS A 13 -0.62 -2.13 12.15
C HIS A 13 0.31 -3.31 12.52
N GLY A 14 -0.22 -4.33 13.18
CA GLY A 14 0.53 -5.52 13.61
C GLY A 14 1.40 -5.30 14.85
N ILE A 15 1.08 -4.32 15.68
CA ILE A 15 1.85 -3.97 16.88
C ILE A 15 1.11 -4.48 18.12
N GLU A 16 1.79 -5.32 18.89
CA GLU A 16 1.25 -5.84 20.14
C GLU A 16 1.16 -4.74 21.19
N THR A 17 0.17 -4.83 22.08
CA THR A 17 -0.05 -3.80 23.12
C THR A 17 1.21 -3.58 23.96
N VAL A 18 1.95 -4.65 24.28
CA VAL A 18 3.20 -4.57 25.06
C VAL A 18 4.33 -3.83 24.34
N GLN A 19 4.27 -3.65 23.02
CA GLN A 19 5.29 -2.96 22.24
C GLN A 19 5.02 -1.45 22.12
N ILE A 20 3.80 -0.97 22.39
CA ILE A 20 3.40 0.45 22.27
C ILE A 20 4.37 1.42 22.97
N PRO A 21 4.86 1.18 24.20
CA PRO A 21 5.79 2.09 24.87
C PRO A 21 7.11 2.32 24.12
N ARG A 22 7.53 1.39 23.25
CA ARG A 22 8.75 1.54 22.42
C ARG A 22 8.55 2.56 21.30
N LEU A 23 7.31 2.81 20.87
CA LEU A 23 6.96 3.75 19.82
C LEU A 23 6.45 5.08 20.40
N LEU A 24 5.81 5.04 21.57
CA LEU A 24 5.27 6.20 22.26
C LEU A 24 5.93 6.36 23.64
N GLY A 25 6.94 7.24 23.72
CA GLY A 25 7.61 7.53 25.00
C GLY A 25 6.69 8.10 26.09
N ALA A 26 5.50 8.59 25.73
CA ALA A 26 4.52 9.13 26.66
C ALA A 26 3.62 8.06 27.32
N VAL A 27 3.61 6.82 26.83
CA VAL A 27 2.75 5.73 27.32
C VAL A 27 3.61 4.62 27.89
N THR A 28 3.33 4.21 29.13
CA THR A 28 4.06 3.15 29.83
C THR A 28 3.28 1.84 29.85
N HIS A 29 3.93 0.73 30.23
CA HIS A 29 3.24 -0.55 30.43
C HIS A 29 2.14 -0.49 31.49
N THR A 30 2.29 0.35 32.52
CA THR A 30 1.27 0.52 33.57
C THR A 30 -0.01 1.13 33.02
N ASP A 31 0.11 2.01 32.04
CA ASP A 31 -1.03 2.69 31.41
C ASP A 31 -1.85 1.71 30.57
N LEU A 32 -1.21 0.67 30.02
CA LEU A 32 -1.81 -0.31 29.13
C LEU A 32 -2.48 -1.49 29.84
N GLN A 33 -2.48 -1.51 31.18
CA GLN A 33 -3.10 -2.59 31.96
C GLN A 33 -4.63 -2.66 31.81
N SER A 34 -5.28 -1.53 31.55
CA SER A 34 -6.72 -1.46 31.31
C SER A 34 -7.09 -0.19 30.55
N PRO A 35 -8.24 -0.17 29.85
CA PRO A 35 -8.74 1.06 29.21
C PRO A 35 -8.86 2.25 30.17
N ALA A 36 -9.22 1.99 31.44
CA ALA A 36 -9.34 3.03 32.46
C ALA A 36 -7.99 3.65 32.87
N HIS A 37 -6.90 2.89 32.81
CA HIS A 37 -5.55 3.41 33.03
C HIS A 37 -5.10 4.23 31.83
N LEU A 38 -5.29 3.69 30.62
CA LEU A 38 -4.90 4.33 29.38
C LEU A 38 -5.60 5.70 29.19
N LEU A 39 -6.88 5.80 29.54
CA LEU A 39 -7.62 7.07 29.48
C LEU A 39 -7.02 8.19 30.35
N LYS A 40 -6.23 7.87 31.39
CA LYS A 40 -5.59 8.89 32.23
C LYS A 40 -4.39 9.56 31.54
N VAL A 41 -3.80 8.89 30.55
CA VAL A 41 -2.62 9.38 29.82
C VAL A 41 -2.92 9.79 28.39
N ILE A 42 -4.07 9.38 27.83
CA ILE A 42 -4.54 9.87 26.52
C ILE A 42 -4.88 11.36 26.63
N THR A 43 -3.94 12.18 26.20
CA THR A 43 -4.10 13.61 25.98
C THR A 43 -4.19 13.90 24.48
N PRO A 44 -4.66 15.09 24.05
CA PRO A 44 -4.64 15.46 22.64
C PRO A 44 -3.25 15.30 22.00
N ALA A 45 -2.18 15.68 22.71
CA ALA A 45 -0.81 15.52 22.22
C ALA A 45 -0.41 14.05 21.98
N VAL A 46 -0.90 13.12 22.82
CA VAL A 46 -0.67 11.68 22.63
C VAL A 46 -1.44 11.17 21.41
N LEU A 47 -2.69 11.64 21.20
CA LEU A 47 -3.46 11.28 20.02
C LEU A 47 -2.81 11.83 18.74
N ASP A 48 -2.35 13.08 18.75
CA ASP A 48 -1.65 13.70 17.62
C ASP A 48 -0.33 12.98 17.30
N GLN A 49 0.38 12.48 18.32
CA GLN A 49 1.56 11.66 18.13
C GLN A 49 1.23 10.35 17.38
N VAL A 50 0.15 9.67 17.77
CA VAL A 50 -0.30 8.44 17.09
C VAL A 50 -0.78 8.73 15.67
N ALA A 51 -1.57 9.79 15.51
CA ALA A 51 -2.06 10.25 14.21
C ALA A 51 -0.91 10.52 13.24
N THR A 52 0.13 11.23 13.71
CA THR A 52 1.34 11.51 12.94
C THR A 52 2.15 10.25 12.65
N LEU A 53 2.29 9.35 13.63
CA LEU A 53 3.06 8.11 13.50
C LEU A 53 2.51 7.24 12.36
N PHE A 54 1.20 7.07 12.29
CA PHE A 54 0.54 6.20 11.30
C PHE A 54 -0.06 6.93 10.09
N ASN A 55 0.08 8.26 10.02
CA ASN A 55 -0.55 9.11 9.01
C ASN A 55 -2.09 8.91 8.95
N ILE A 56 -2.74 8.94 10.11
CA ILE A 56 -4.19 8.83 10.26
C ILE A 56 -4.77 10.12 10.84
N ARG A 57 -6.10 10.25 10.80
CA ARG A 57 -6.83 11.42 11.31
C ARG A 57 -6.94 11.35 12.83
N SER A 58 -6.53 12.41 13.53
CA SER A 58 -6.77 12.54 14.97
C SER A 58 -8.27 12.49 15.30
N ALA A 59 -9.12 13.04 14.43
CA ALA A 59 -10.58 12.96 14.51
C ALA A 59 -11.11 11.51 14.65
N TYR A 60 -10.47 10.54 13.98
CA TYR A 60 -10.82 9.12 14.16
C TYR A 60 -10.47 8.65 15.57
N LEU A 61 -9.27 8.95 16.07
CA LEU A 61 -8.86 8.57 17.43
C LEU A 61 -9.76 9.20 18.51
N GLU A 62 -10.19 10.44 18.30
CA GLU A 62 -11.08 11.19 19.19
C GLU A 62 -12.53 10.68 19.17
N GLY A 63 -12.90 9.85 18.20
CA GLY A 63 -14.27 9.35 18.10
C GLY A 63 -15.23 10.26 17.33
N VAL A 64 -14.71 11.21 16.54
CA VAL A 64 -15.53 12.19 15.79
C VAL A 64 -16.24 11.53 14.61
N ASP A 65 -15.52 10.70 13.86
CA ASP A 65 -16.06 9.93 12.73
C ASP A 65 -15.32 8.59 12.56
N ASP A 66 -15.78 7.73 11.66
CA ASP A 66 -15.21 6.39 11.44
C ASP A 66 -14.09 6.35 10.38
N ARG A 67 -13.65 7.51 9.88
CA ARG A 67 -12.70 7.59 8.78
C ARG A 67 -11.28 7.79 9.31
N ILE A 68 -10.49 6.75 9.16
CA ILE A 68 -9.08 6.60 9.58
C ILE A 68 -8.16 7.52 8.78
N TYR A 69 -8.26 7.54 7.44
CA TYR A 69 -7.33 8.27 6.57
C TYR A 69 -7.92 9.55 5.98
N GLU A 70 -7.06 10.55 5.74
CA GLU A 70 -7.41 11.67 4.88
C GLU A 70 -7.61 11.21 3.43
N TYR A 71 -8.46 11.92 2.68
CA TYR A 71 -8.67 11.59 1.27
C TYR A 71 -7.42 11.88 0.45
N LEU A 72 -6.76 10.83 -0.02
CA LEU A 72 -5.70 10.96 -1.01
C LEU A 72 -6.21 10.53 -2.37
N ALA A 73 -5.92 11.35 -3.38
CA ALA A 73 -6.27 11.11 -4.77
C ALA A 73 -5.08 11.43 -5.67
N THR A 74 -4.92 10.61 -6.70
CA THR A 74 -3.98 10.73 -7.79
C THR A 74 -4.66 10.71 -9.15
N TYR A 75 -5.96 10.38 -9.25
CA TYR A 75 -6.67 10.41 -10.53
C TYR A 75 -6.59 11.79 -11.21
N LYS A 76 -6.12 11.81 -12.47
CA LYS A 76 -5.82 13.02 -13.26
C LYS A 76 -4.70 13.89 -12.69
N ARG A 77 -4.01 13.43 -11.65
CA ARG A 77 -2.89 14.09 -10.97
C ARG A 77 -1.81 13.05 -10.61
N PRO A 78 -1.33 12.23 -11.57
CA PRO A 78 -0.45 11.10 -11.28
C PRO A 78 0.83 11.49 -10.53
N THR A 79 1.29 12.72 -10.70
CA THR A 79 2.47 13.25 -10.01
C THR A 79 2.30 13.34 -8.50
N SER A 80 1.08 13.45 -7.96
CA SER A 80 0.89 13.52 -6.49
C SER A 80 1.36 12.25 -5.78
N LEU A 81 1.13 11.08 -6.41
CA LEU A 81 1.66 9.81 -5.92
C LEU A 81 3.17 9.74 -6.07
N LEU A 82 3.70 10.16 -7.22
CA LEU A 82 5.14 10.10 -7.48
C LEU A 82 5.94 11.07 -6.61
N ASP A 83 5.41 12.26 -6.33
CA ASP A 83 6.03 13.25 -5.45
C ASP A 83 6.10 12.70 -4.02
N CYS A 84 5.04 12.06 -3.56
CA CYS A 84 4.97 11.38 -2.26
C CYS A 84 6.00 10.24 -2.18
N LEU A 85 6.06 9.41 -3.23
CA LEU A 85 7.05 8.34 -3.36
C LEU A 85 8.49 8.85 -3.35
N ARG A 86 8.77 9.94 -4.09
CA ARG A 86 10.08 10.60 -4.11
C ARG A 86 10.47 11.10 -2.73
N GLU A 87 9.55 11.76 -2.02
CA GLU A 87 9.82 12.22 -0.65
C GLU A 87 10.17 11.06 0.28
N PHE A 88 9.44 9.93 0.20
CA PHE A 88 9.77 8.76 1.01
C PHE A 88 11.13 8.22 0.67
N TRP A 89 11.43 8.07 -0.62
CA TRP A 89 12.73 7.57 -1.05
C TRP A 89 13.90 8.42 -0.54
N ASN A 90 13.74 9.75 -0.55
CA ASN A 90 14.78 10.67 -0.11
C ASN A 90 14.93 10.74 1.41
N LYS A 91 13.84 10.61 2.17
CA LYS A 91 13.84 10.60 3.66
C LYS A 91 14.24 9.26 4.24
N SER A 92 14.03 8.20 3.49
CA SER A 92 14.13 6.82 3.95
C SER A 92 15.58 6.41 4.20
N GLN A 93 15.85 5.90 5.39
CA GLN A 93 17.05 5.09 5.70
C GLN A 93 17.08 3.75 4.94
N TRP A 94 16.05 3.48 4.13
CA TRP A 94 15.81 2.24 3.38
C TRP A 94 16.08 2.40 1.89
N LYS A 95 17.03 3.26 1.50
CA LYS A 95 17.52 3.40 0.11
C LYS A 95 17.98 2.07 -0.51
N ASN A 96 18.24 1.05 0.32
CA ASN A 96 18.64 -0.29 -0.08
C ASN A 96 17.48 -1.31 -0.10
N ALA A 97 16.23 -0.88 0.14
CA ALA A 97 15.08 -1.78 0.05
C ALA A 97 14.89 -2.23 -1.40
N VAL A 98 15.01 -3.53 -1.63
CA VAL A 98 14.96 -4.19 -2.96
C VAL A 98 13.59 -4.02 -3.66
N ASN A 99 12.57 -3.56 -2.94
CA ASN A 99 11.21 -3.43 -3.46
C ASN A 99 10.75 -1.98 -3.42
N ALA A 100 10.24 -1.47 -4.54
CA ALA A 100 9.55 -0.18 -4.60
C ALA A 100 8.46 -0.14 -3.51
N PRO A 101 8.23 0.96 -2.79
CA PRO A 101 7.26 0.98 -1.67
C PRO A 101 5.80 1.02 -2.13
N LEU A 102 5.52 1.01 -3.44
CA LEU A 102 4.18 0.91 -3.98
C LEU A 102 3.68 -0.54 -3.96
N ARG A 103 2.43 -0.72 -3.51
CA ARG A 103 1.63 -1.93 -3.63
C ARG A 103 0.30 -1.60 -4.30
N ILE A 104 -0.33 -2.57 -4.94
CA ILE A 104 -1.68 -2.41 -5.48
C ILE A 104 -2.60 -3.49 -4.88
N LEU A 105 -3.74 -3.05 -4.36
CA LEU A 105 -4.82 -3.92 -3.92
C LEU A 105 -5.87 -3.99 -5.03
N ALA A 106 -6.34 -5.18 -5.38
CA ALA A 106 -7.30 -5.41 -6.46
C ALA A 106 -8.47 -6.28 -6.01
N THR A 107 -9.67 -6.05 -6.55
CA THR A 107 -10.86 -6.87 -6.25
C THR A 107 -10.90 -8.21 -6.98
N THR A 108 -9.89 -8.50 -7.80
CA THR A 108 -9.77 -9.73 -8.58
C THR A 108 -8.31 -10.11 -8.75
N SER A 109 -8.02 -11.40 -8.76
CA SER A 109 -6.72 -11.98 -9.13
C SER A 109 -6.45 -11.97 -10.63
N ARG A 110 -7.45 -11.69 -11.47
CA ARG A 110 -7.29 -11.63 -12.93
C ARG A 110 -7.78 -10.29 -13.46
N LEU A 111 -6.83 -9.44 -13.83
CA LEU A 111 -7.14 -8.18 -14.50
C LEU A 111 -7.39 -8.47 -15.99
N ASN A 112 -8.56 -8.08 -16.48
CA ASN A 112 -8.91 -8.23 -17.88
C ASN A 112 -9.93 -7.17 -18.28
N CYS A 113 -9.48 -6.17 -19.04
CA CYS A 113 -10.34 -5.07 -19.46
C CYS A 113 -11.48 -5.45 -20.43
N HIS A 114 -11.54 -6.71 -20.89
CA HIS A 114 -12.57 -7.20 -21.81
C HIS A 114 -13.69 -8.00 -21.14
N GLU A 115 -13.58 -8.30 -19.84
CA GLU A 115 -14.58 -9.14 -19.15
C GLU A 115 -15.86 -8.37 -18.77
N GLY A 116 -15.81 -7.04 -18.70
CA GLY A 116 -16.97 -6.19 -18.46
C GLY A 116 -17.49 -6.26 -17.02
N PHE A 117 -16.61 -6.57 -16.07
CA PHE A 117 -16.87 -6.56 -14.64
C PHE A 117 -16.00 -5.49 -13.96
N GLU A 118 -16.58 -4.77 -12.99
CA GLU A 118 -15.83 -3.74 -12.28
C GLU A 118 -14.67 -4.34 -11.49
N HIS A 119 -13.45 -4.01 -11.94
CA HIS A 119 -12.20 -4.39 -11.33
C HIS A 119 -11.61 -3.16 -10.66
N LEU A 120 -11.72 -3.04 -9.35
CA LEU A 120 -11.19 -1.87 -8.63
C LEU A 120 -9.77 -2.14 -8.17
N LEU A 121 -8.91 -1.14 -8.34
CA LEU A 121 -7.53 -1.15 -7.89
C LEU A 121 -7.27 0.07 -7.00
N VAL A 122 -6.53 -0.14 -5.92
CA VAL A 122 -6.12 0.91 -4.99
C VAL A 122 -4.60 0.88 -4.82
N PRO A 123 -3.90 1.93 -5.29
CA PRO A 123 -2.50 2.15 -4.97
C PRO A 123 -2.31 2.42 -3.48
N VAL A 124 -1.35 1.75 -2.86
CA VAL A 124 -0.95 1.94 -1.46
C VAL A 124 0.56 2.12 -1.38
N LEU A 125 1.02 3.27 -0.90
CA LEU A 125 2.44 3.43 -0.53
C LEU A 125 2.65 2.90 0.88
N VAL A 126 3.65 2.06 1.04
CA VAL A 126 4.04 1.42 2.29
C VAL A 126 5.35 2.03 2.76
N GLU A 127 5.31 2.80 3.84
CA GLU A 127 6.47 3.50 4.36
C GLU A 127 6.90 2.89 5.71
N PRO A 128 8.09 2.26 5.79
CA PRO A 128 8.60 1.76 7.06
C PRO A 128 9.01 2.91 7.99
N ILE A 129 8.46 2.93 9.20
CA ILE A 129 8.66 3.99 10.20
C ILE A 129 9.47 3.53 11.42
N ALA A 130 9.52 2.24 11.70
CA ALA A 130 10.30 1.65 12.78
C ALA A 130 10.63 0.18 12.51
N ILE A 131 11.52 -0.40 13.32
CA ILE A 131 11.74 -1.85 13.39
C ILE A 131 11.42 -2.30 14.79
N LEU A 132 10.57 -3.32 14.93
CA LEU A 132 10.32 -4.01 16.19
C LEU A 132 10.59 -5.50 15.99
N ASP A 133 11.55 -6.04 16.74
CA ASP A 133 11.86 -7.47 16.78
C ASP A 133 12.07 -8.09 15.37
N GLU A 134 12.80 -7.35 14.52
CA GLU A 134 13.11 -7.66 13.11
C GLU A 134 11.99 -7.41 12.09
N GLU A 135 10.77 -7.07 12.53
CA GLU A 135 9.69 -6.69 11.63
C GLU A 135 9.63 -5.17 11.40
N PRO A 136 9.55 -4.70 10.14
CA PRO A 136 9.31 -3.29 9.87
C PRO A 136 7.87 -2.93 10.24
N ILE A 137 7.72 -1.93 11.09
CA ILE A 137 6.44 -1.25 11.31
C ILE A 137 6.27 -0.23 10.21
N CYS A 138 5.12 -0.25 9.54
CA CYS A 138 4.84 0.62 8.41
C CYS A 138 3.71 1.58 8.73
N ARG A 139 3.73 2.76 8.10
CA ARG A 139 2.55 3.59 7.87
C ARG A 139 2.12 3.50 6.41
N TYR A 140 0.85 3.81 6.14
CA TYR A 140 0.24 3.60 4.83
C TYR A 140 -0.32 4.89 4.26
N HIS A 141 -0.15 5.08 2.95
CA HIS A 141 -0.78 6.16 2.18
C HIS A 141 -1.67 5.52 1.12
N VAL A 142 -2.99 5.59 1.35
CA VAL A 142 -4.01 4.90 0.57
C VAL A 142 -4.63 5.87 -0.43
N TYR A 143 -4.47 5.62 -1.74
CA TYR A 143 -5.03 6.47 -2.79
C TYR A 143 -6.45 6.01 -3.15
N GLN A 144 -7.44 6.73 -2.65
CA GLN A 144 -8.83 6.29 -2.56
C GLN A 144 -9.67 6.55 -3.82
N ASP A 145 -9.05 6.73 -4.98
CA ASP A 145 -9.76 6.99 -6.23
C ASP A 145 -10.53 5.78 -6.76
N GLY A 146 -10.12 4.57 -6.39
CA GLY A 146 -10.68 3.33 -6.93
C GLY A 146 -10.49 3.26 -8.44
N PHE A 147 -9.29 2.92 -8.89
CA PHE A 147 -8.98 2.78 -10.30
C PHE A 147 -9.78 1.61 -10.87
N ASN A 148 -10.76 1.90 -11.72
CA ASN A 148 -11.49 0.86 -12.41
C ASN A 148 -10.68 0.37 -13.61
N TRP A 149 -10.22 -0.89 -13.56
CA TRP A 149 -9.46 -1.50 -14.65
C TRP A 149 -10.27 -1.64 -15.93
N ASP A 150 -11.60 -1.63 -15.90
CA ASP A 150 -12.42 -1.70 -17.11
C ASP A 150 -12.53 -0.35 -17.82
N TYR A 151 -12.25 0.75 -17.10
CA TYR A 151 -12.29 2.09 -17.66
C TYR A 151 -10.91 2.51 -18.20
N ALA A 152 -10.82 2.62 -19.53
CA ALA A 152 -9.54 2.83 -20.21
C ALA A 152 -8.72 4.03 -19.68
N PRO A 153 -9.30 5.22 -19.42
CA PRO A 153 -8.52 6.36 -18.91
C PRO A 153 -7.85 6.09 -17.55
N THR A 154 -8.56 5.45 -16.61
CA THR A 154 -7.98 5.11 -15.30
C THR A 154 -6.94 4.00 -15.42
N ARG A 155 -7.19 2.98 -16.24
CA ARG A 155 -6.24 1.89 -16.51
C ARG A 155 -4.94 2.41 -17.14
N ILE A 156 -5.03 3.25 -18.17
CA ILE A 156 -3.88 3.85 -18.86
C ILE A 156 -3.05 4.69 -17.89
N GLU A 157 -3.70 5.51 -17.07
CA GLU A 157 -3.01 6.33 -16.06
C GLU A 157 -2.28 5.47 -15.01
N LEU A 158 -2.92 4.41 -14.51
CA LEU A 158 -2.30 3.51 -13.54
C LEU A 158 -1.12 2.75 -14.16
N LYS A 159 -1.24 2.29 -15.42
CA LYS A 159 -0.14 1.69 -16.18
C LYS A 159 1.03 2.68 -16.35
N ALA A 160 0.75 3.95 -16.63
CA ALA A 160 1.76 5.00 -16.75
C ALA A 160 2.50 5.24 -15.43
N ILE A 161 1.77 5.39 -14.31
CA ILE A 161 2.36 5.52 -12.97
C ILE A 161 3.27 4.33 -12.66
N ALA A 162 2.75 3.12 -12.84
CA ALA A 162 3.48 1.90 -12.56
C ALA A 162 4.74 1.76 -13.44
N ARG A 163 4.65 2.11 -14.72
CA ARG A 163 5.81 2.09 -15.62
C ARG A 163 6.86 3.10 -15.19
N THR A 164 6.49 4.32 -14.84
CA THR A 164 7.44 5.33 -14.34
C THR A 164 8.19 4.82 -13.11
N ILE A 165 7.49 4.18 -12.17
CA ILE A 165 8.09 3.57 -10.96
C ILE A 165 9.00 2.40 -11.35
N HIS A 166 8.53 1.49 -12.20
CA HIS A 166 9.32 0.34 -12.64
C HIS A 166 10.61 0.77 -13.35
N CYS A 167 10.55 1.77 -14.23
CA CYS A 167 11.74 2.31 -14.89
C CYS A 167 12.73 2.97 -13.92
N ALA A 168 12.23 3.61 -12.86
CA ALA A 168 13.08 4.29 -11.88
C ALA A 168 13.73 3.33 -10.86
N PHE A 169 13.02 2.29 -10.43
CA PHE A 169 13.44 1.42 -9.32
C PHE A 169 13.75 -0.03 -9.73
N GLY A 170 13.35 -0.46 -10.92
CA GLY A 170 13.59 -1.82 -11.44
C GLY A 170 12.83 -2.95 -10.72
N GLY A 171 12.09 -2.62 -9.66
CA GLY A 171 11.33 -3.59 -8.86
C GLY A 171 9.96 -3.92 -9.44
N ALA A 172 9.43 -5.08 -9.03
CA ALA A 172 8.03 -5.39 -9.23
C ALA A 172 7.15 -4.53 -8.32
N ILE A 173 5.91 -4.28 -8.75
CA ILE A 173 4.81 -3.64 -8.02
C ILE A 173 3.87 -4.77 -7.59
N PRO A 174 3.97 -5.23 -6.33
CA PRO A 174 3.20 -6.36 -5.88
C PRO A 174 1.70 -6.06 -5.87
N LEU A 175 0.93 -7.05 -6.34
CA LEU A 175 -0.53 -7.02 -6.45
C LEU A 175 -1.14 -8.00 -5.45
N TYR A 176 -2.19 -7.59 -4.73
CA TYR A 176 -2.90 -8.43 -3.77
C TYR A 176 -4.40 -8.42 -4.03
N GLU A 177 -5.03 -9.58 -3.89
CA GLU A 177 -6.48 -9.70 -3.96
C GLU A 177 -7.13 -9.32 -2.63
N VAL A 178 -8.19 -8.51 -2.71
CA VAL A 178 -8.99 -8.08 -1.57
C VAL A 178 -10.47 -8.30 -1.84
N GLU A 179 -11.22 -8.61 -0.78
CA GLU A 179 -12.65 -8.84 -0.91
C GLU A 179 -13.38 -7.52 -1.23
N PRO A 180 -14.49 -7.54 -1.99
CA PRO A 180 -15.20 -6.32 -2.35
C PRO A 180 -15.62 -5.44 -1.15
N GLN A 181 -15.99 -6.05 -0.02
CA GLN A 181 -16.36 -5.33 1.21
C GLN A 181 -15.15 -4.63 1.85
N GLU A 182 -13.98 -5.26 1.79
CA GLU A 182 -12.73 -4.68 2.29
C GLU A 182 -12.28 -3.53 1.39
N MET A 183 -12.39 -3.71 0.07
CA MET A 183 -12.14 -2.65 -0.91
C MET A 183 -13.04 -1.43 -0.65
N ALA A 184 -14.35 -1.66 -0.43
CA ALA A 184 -15.27 -0.57 -0.11
C ALA A 184 -14.87 0.16 1.18
N ALA A 185 -14.54 -0.58 2.25
CA ALA A 185 -14.08 0.02 3.51
C ALA A 185 -12.77 0.80 3.34
N LEU A 186 -11.84 0.32 2.50
CA LEU A 186 -10.59 1.00 2.18
C LEU A 186 -10.82 2.31 1.41
N LEU A 187 -11.70 2.30 0.40
CA LEU A 187 -12.08 3.49 -0.38
C LEU A 187 -12.81 4.54 0.47
N GLU A 188 -13.55 4.10 1.49
CA GLU A 188 -14.18 4.99 2.48
C GLU A 188 -13.22 5.45 3.58
N GLY A 189 -12.00 4.89 3.61
CA GLY A 189 -10.95 5.24 4.58
C GLY A 189 -11.19 4.67 5.97
N ARG A 190 -11.93 3.57 6.07
CA ARG A 190 -12.32 2.90 7.32
C ARG A 190 -11.51 1.64 7.62
N LEU A 191 -10.48 1.35 6.83
CA LEU A 191 -9.68 0.13 6.93
C LEU A 191 -8.18 0.42 6.78
N ILE A 192 -7.37 -0.13 7.69
CA ILE A 192 -5.90 -0.12 7.61
C ILE A 192 -5.45 -1.34 6.77
N PRO A 193 -4.60 -1.18 5.74
CA PRO A 193 -4.34 -2.24 4.77
C PRO A 193 -3.32 -3.29 5.22
N HIS A 194 -2.75 -3.22 6.42
CA HIS A 194 -1.67 -4.10 6.89
C HIS A 194 -1.97 -5.60 6.68
N ALA A 195 -3.12 -6.06 7.15
CA ALA A 195 -3.51 -7.46 7.03
C ALA A 195 -3.75 -7.88 5.57
N LEU A 196 -4.22 -6.97 4.72
CA LEU A 196 -4.43 -7.21 3.29
C LEU A 196 -3.09 -7.42 2.57
N LEU A 197 -2.07 -6.66 2.95
CA LEU A 197 -0.72 -6.72 2.39
C LEU A 197 0.11 -7.93 2.87
N LYS A 198 -0.41 -8.72 3.82
CA LYS A 198 0.16 -10.00 4.25
C LYS A 198 -0.42 -11.21 3.50
N ARG A 199 -1.39 -11.00 2.61
CA ARG A 199 -1.99 -12.06 1.79
C ARG A 199 -1.03 -12.55 0.69
N PRO A 200 -1.30 -13.72 0.10
CA PRO A 200 -0.54 -14.18 -1.06
C PRO A 200 -0.57 -13.16 -2.20
N LEU A 201 0.57 -13.00 -2.87
CA LEU A 201 0.70 -12.17 -4.05
C LEU A 201 -0.03 -12.78 -5.24
N ILE A 202 -0.63 -11.92 -6.07
CA ILE A 202 -1.02 -12.29 -7.42
C ILE A 202 0.25 -12.26 -8.27
N THR A 203 0.70 -13.44 -8.70
CA THR A 203 1.95 -13.62 -9.46
C THR A 203 1.74 -13.98 -10.91
N ASP A 204 0.52 -14.34 -11.31
CA ASP A 204 0.17 -14.69 -12.68
C ASP A 204 -1.25 -14.19 -12.97
N PRO A 205 -1.39 -13.03 -13.66
CA PRO A 205 -0.32 -12.15 -14.15
C PRO A 205 0.25 -11.24 -13.05
N SER A 206 1.52 -10.85 -13.16
CA SER A 206 2.09 -9.78 -12.33
C SER A 206 1.71 -8.40 -12.91
N PHE A 207 1.88 -7.31 -12.14
CA PHE A 207 1.51 -5.99 -12.65
C PHE A 207 2.43 -5.53 -13.81
N GLU A 208 3.68 -5.99 -13.81
CA GLU A 208 4.69 -5.69 -14.84
C GLU A 208 4.25 -6.19 -16.22
N ASP A 209 3.51 -7.31 -16.25
CA ASP A 209 3.01 -7.90 -17.48
C ASP A 209 2.13 -6.92 -18.26
N TYR A 210 1.49 -5.95 -17.60
CA TYR A 210 0.62 -4.96 -18.23
C TYR A 210 1.33 -3.67 -18.68
N ILE A 211 2.60 -3.50 -18.30
CA ILE A 211 3.37 -2.27 -18.56
C ILE A 211 4.63 -2.51 -19.38
N LEU A 212 5.05 -3.77 -19.55
CA LEU A 212 6.21 -4.15 -20.35
C LEU A 212 5.84 -4.46 -21.80
N GLU A 213 6.79 -4.18 -22.68
CA GLU A 213 6.71 -4.54 -24.10
C GLU A 213 6.85 -6.06 -24.29
N PRO A 214 6.21 -6.67 -25.31
CA PRO A 214 6.32 -8.10 -25.60
C PRO A 214 7.77 -8.60 -25.81
N GLU A 215 8.66 -7.73 -26.26
CA GLU A 215 10.08 -8.02 -26.43
C GLU A 215 10.82 -8.17 -25.10
N LYS A 216 10.30 -7.53 -24.03
CA LYS A 216 10.87 -7.54 -22.68
C LYS A 216 10.20 -8.55 -21.75
N SER A 217 8.95 -8.94 -22.04
CA SER A 217 8.23 -9.97 -21.29
C SER A 217 7.42 -10.85 -22.24
N VAL A 218 7.72 -12.15 -22.23
CA VAL A 218 6.99 -13.17 -23.01
C VAL A 218 5.56 -13.38 -22.52
N VAL A 219 5.23 -12.90 -21.32
CA VAL A 219 3.90 -12.96 -20.71
C VAL A 219 3.18 -11.61 -20.72
N ALA A 220 3.70 -10.62 -21.46
CA ALA A 220 3.09 -9.30 -21.58
C ALA A 220 1.60 -9.38 -21.98
N LYS A 221 0.77 -8.56 -21.33
CA LYS A 221 -0.68 -8.49 -21.45
C LYS A 221 -1.11 -7.10 -21.92
N GLU A 222 -2.18 -7.04 -22.70
CA GLU A 222 -2.81 -5.79 -23.15
C GLU A 222 -1.78 -4.81 -23.77
N SER A 223 -0.81 -5.36 -24.52
CA SER A 223 0.32 -4.61 -25.08
C SER A 223 -0.10 -3.66 -26.21
N ASP A 224 -1.30 -3.84 -26.76
CA ASP A 224 -1.96 -2.93 -27.68
C ASP A 224 -2.27 -1.56 -27.06
N GLU A 225 -2.31 -1.45 -25.73
CA GLU A 225 -2.52 -0.18 -25.01
C GLU A 225 -1.24 0.61 -24.75
N LEU A 226 -0.05 0.01 -24.90
CA LEU A 226 1.22 0.68 -24.60
C LEU A 226 1.44 1.99 -25.36
N PRO A 227 1.06 2.13 -26.65
CA PRO A 227 1.14 3.42 -27.33
C PRO A 227 0.35 4.52 -26.61
N ALA A 228 -0.85 4.21 -26.11
CA ALA A 228 -1.67 5.17 -25.36
C ALA A 228 -1.08 5.49 -23.98
N VAL A 229 -0.43 4.50 -23.33
CA VAL A 229 0.33 4.72 -22.09
C VAL A 229 1.49 5.69 -22.33
N PHE A 230 2.26 5.52 -23.41
CA PHE A 230 3.38 6.42 -23.72
C PHE A 230 2.92 7.83 -24.09
N GLU A 231 1.84 7.94 -24.87
CA GLU A 231 1.22 9.24 -25.16
C GLU A 231 0.78 9.94 -23.88
N TYR A 232 0.12 9.20 -22.97
CA TYR A 232 -0.28 9.74 -21.66
C TYR A 232 0.92 10.20 -20.86
N MET A 233 2.00 9.41 -20.80
CA MET A 233 3.22 9.75 -20.06
C MET A 233 3.84 11.05 -20.60
N GLN A 234 4.00 11.18 -21.91
CA GLN A 234 4.54 12.39 -22.55
C GLN A 234 3.66 13.62 -22.25
N LYS A 235 2.33 13.46 -22.35
CA LYS A 235 1.39 14.55 -22.09
C LYS A 235 1.43 15.05 -20.64
N THR A 236 1.71 14.15 -19.70
CA THR A 236 1.70 14.43 -18.26
C THR A 236 3.10 14.66 -17.67
N GLY A 237 4.16 14.51 -18.48
CA GLY A 237 5.55 14.64 -18.06
C GLY A 237 6.06 13.46 -17.22
N LEU A 238 5.38 12.32 -17.25
CA LEU A 238 5.76 11.12 -16.47
C LEU A 238 6.94 10.36 -17.08
N ASP A 239 7.19 10.52 -18.37
CA ASP A 239 8.34 9.97 -19.09
C ASP A 239 9.66 10.66 -18.72
N THR A 240 9.57 11.94 -18.36
CA THR A 240 10.71 12.75 -17.88
C THR A 240 10.68 12.94 -16.36
N TYR A 241 9.85 12.20 -15.63
CA TYR A 241 9.73 12.38 -14.19
C TYR A 241 11.04 11.98 -13.50
N ASP A 242 11.72 12.97 -12.94
CA ASP A 242 12.98 12.77 -12.23
C ASP A 242 12.69 12.56 -10.75
N PHE A 243 12.97 11.33 -10.28
CA PHE A 243 12.93 11.02 -8.86
C PHE A 243 14.07 11.69 -8.09
N GLN A 244 15.07 12.30 -8.76
CA GLN A 244 16.23 12.93 -8.15
C GLN A 244 16.85 12.02 -7.08
N ILE A 245 17.00 10.74 -7.42
CA ILE A 245 17.53 9.76 -6.49
C ILE A 245 18.99 10.12 -6.28
N GLU A 246 19.29 10.80 -5.18
CA GLU A 246 20.66 11.07 -4.76
C GLU A 246 21.37 9.73 -4.65
N ALA A 247 22.28 9.45 -5.60
CA ALA A 247 23.12 8.27 -5.58
C ALA A 247 23.78 8.22 -4.20
N HIS A 248 23.44 7.18 -3.43
CA HIS A 248 24.08 6.97 -2.14
C HIS A 248 25.54 6.67 -2.45
N VAL A 249 26.42 7.64 -2.23
CA VAL A 249 27.85 7.37 -2.13
C VAL A 249 27.96 6.47 -0.91
N GLU A 250 28.13 5.16 -1.12
CA GLU A 250 28.54 4.30 -0.03
C GLU A 250 29.77 4.99 0.58
N PRO A 251 29.79 5.23 1.91
CA PRO A 251 30.99 5.75 2.53
C PRO A 251 32.08 4.72 2.24
N THR A 252 32.94 5.04 1.27
CA THR A 252 34.11 4.22 0.95
C THR A 252 34.81 4.03 2.27
N THR A 253 34.69 2.84 2.85
CA THR A 253 35.43 2.44 4.03
C THR A 253 36.88 2.66 3.66
N ALA A 254 37.43 3.78 4.12
CA ALA A 254 38.85 4.04 4.03
C ALA A 254 39.49 2.85 4.72
N ALA A 255 40.14 2.00 3.93
CA ALA A 255 40.87 0.85 4.42
C ALA A 255 41.82 1.36 5.49
N SER A 256 41.54 1.05 6.75
CA SER A 256 42.52 1.12 7.81
C SER A 256 43.51 -0.03 7.55
N GLU A 257 44.53 0.28 6.76
CA GLU A 257 45.79 -0.46 6.77
C GLU A 257 46.43 -0.24 8.15
N ASP A 258 46.18 -1.15 9.10
CA ASP A 258 47.17 -1.67 10.08
C ASP A 258 46.46 -2.44 11.20
N GLU A 259 46.70 -3.75 11.27
CA GLU A 259 47.42 -4.42 12.37
C GLU A 259 47.25 -5.95 12.25
N THR A 260 48.34 -6.58 11.82
CA THR A 260 48.58 -8.02 11.96
C THR A 260 48.47 -8.48 13.42
N ALA A 261 47.40 -9.20 13.75
CA ALA A 261 47.29 -9.99 14.97
C ALA A 261 47.53 -11.49 14.68
N PRO A 262 48.25 -12.22 15.55
CA PRO A 262 48.67 -13.60 15.29
C PRO A 262 47.54 -14.62 15.47
N GLU A 263 47.61 -15.63 14.61
CA GLU A 263 46.70 -16.76 14.44
C GLU A 263 46.65 -17.66 15.69
N ALA A 264 45.47 -17.75 16.32
CA ALA A 264 45.20 -18.70 17.40
C ALA A 264 44.65 -20.03 16.84
N PRO A 265 45.03 -21.19 17.40
CA PRO A 265 44.67 -22.49 16.85
C PRO A 265 43.20 -22.85 17.11
N LEU A 266 42.57 -23.41 16.08
CA LEU A 266 41.19 -23.90 16.04
C LEU A 266 40.94 -25.07 17.02
N PRO A 267 39.83 -25.09 17.76
CA PRO A 267 39.40 -26.25 18.53
C PRO A 267 38.75 -27.34 17.66
N GLU A 268 39.05 -28.59 17.98
CA GLU A 268 38.55 -29.83 17.37
C GLU A 268 37.02 -29.93 17.33
N LYS A 269 36.51 -30.38 16.17
CA LYS A 269 35.09 -30.65 15.93
C LYS A 269 34.63 -31.91 16.67
N GLN A 270 33.67 -31.76 17.59
CA GLN A 270 32.92 -32.89 18.13
C GLN A 270 31.83 -33.39 17.14
N PRO A 271 31.53 -34.70 17.11
CA PRO A 271 30.59 -35.29 16.16
C PRO A 271 29.11 -34.99 16.50
N LYS A 272 28.37 -34.58 15.47
CA LYS A 272 26.92 -34.31 15.52
C LYS A 272 26.13 -35.60 15.77
N LYS A 273 25.31 -35.61 16.84
CA LYS A 273 24.26 -36.61 17.06
C LYS A 273 23.10 -36.40 16.08
N GLN A 274 22.70 -37.48 15.41
CA GLN A 274 21.53 -37.55 14.54
C GLN A 274 20.24 -37.43 15.37
N ALA A 275 19.37 -36.49 15.01
CA ALA A 275 18.02 -36.36 15.55
C ALA A 275 17.03 -37.12 14.65
N SER A 276 16.24 -38.00 15.27
CA SER A 276 15.18 -38.79 14.66
C SER A 276 13.95 -37.93 14.34
N THR A 277 13.50 -37.97 13.09
CA THR A 277 12.28 -37.33 12.60
C THR A 277 11.03 -38.12 13.02
N GLY A 278 10.32 -37.61 14.03
CA GLY A 278 8.97 -38.05 14.37
C GLY A 278 7.93 -37.39 13.46
N LYS A 279 7.30 -38.16 12.57
CA LYS A 279 6.15 -37.73 11.75
C LYS A 279 4.95 -37.46 12.66
N ARG A 280 4.47 -36.21 12.71
CA ARG A 280 3.12 -35.86 13.21
C ARG A 280 2.14 -35.87 12.04
N GLN A 281 1.13 -36.73 12.11
CA GLN A 281 -0.04 -36.71 11.24
C GLN A 281 -0.96 -35.55 11.67
N ILE A 282 -1.41 -34.76 10.70
CA ILE A 282 -2.46 -33.75 10.86
C ILE A 282 -3.73 -34.33 10.20
N PRO A 283 -4.92 -34.30 10.83
CA PRO A 283 -6.15 -34.78 10.22
C PRO A 283 -6.73 -33.74 9.24
N GLU A 284 -7.10 -34.20 8.05
CA GLU A 284 -7.85 -33.45 7.03
C GLU A 284 -9.25 -33.07 7.53
N ALA A 285 -9.55 -31.77 7.56
CA ALA A 285 -10.90 -31.26 7.78
C ALA A 285 -11.62 -31.05 6.44
N ARG A 286 -12.74 -31.76 6.31
CA ARG A 286 -13.61 -31.89 5.14
C ARG A 286 -14.56 -30.69 5.07
N TRP A 287 -14.31 -29.75 4.17
CA TRP A 287 -15.24 -28.64 3.89
C TRP A 287 -16.38 -29.13 2.98
N ARG A 288 -17.62 -28.85 3.40
CA ARG A 288 -18.85 -29.11 2.64
C ARG A 288 -19.23 -27.87 1.84
N ASP A 289 -19.70 -28.12 0.63
CA ASP A 289 -20.29 -27.17 -0.32
C ASP A 289 -21.39 -26.30 0.31
N VAL A 290 -21.28 -24.98 0.15
CA VAL A 290 -22.38 -24.03 0.29
C VAL A 290 -22.58 -23.36 -1.06
N ARG A 291 -23.77 -23.57 -1.64
CA ARG A 291 -24.21 -22.96 -2.90
C ARG A 291 -24.56 -21.49 -2.68
N SER A 292 -23.95 -20.58 -3.43
CA SER A 292 -24.34 -19.17 -3.49
C SER A 292 -25.57 -18.96 -4.38
N PRO A 293 -26.53 -18.10 -3.99
CA PRO A 293 -27.67 -17.76 -4.84
C PRO A 293 -27.32 -16.71 -5.90
N HIS A 294 -27.86 -16.90 -7.10
CA HIS A 294 -27.83 -15.93 -8.20
C HIS A 294 -28.61 -14.65 -7.86
N ILE A 295 -27.95 -13.50 -7.96
CA ILE A 295 -28.60 -12.18 -7.95
C ILE A 295 -28.57 -11.62 -9.38
N GLY A 296 -29.76 -11.39 -9.93
CA GLY A 296 -29.98 -10.87 -11.28
C GLY A 296 -29.60 -9.39 -11.40
N GLY A 297 -28.82 -9.07 -12.43
CA GLY A 297 -28.41 -7.71 -12.76
C GLY A 297 -29.50 -6.93 -13.48
N SER A 298 -29.79 -5.73 -12.99
CA SER A 298 -30.56 -4.71 -13.69
C SER A 298 -29.60 -3.62 -14.19
N LYS A 299 -29.46 -3.51 -15.51
CA LYS A 299 -28.56 -2.57 -16.18
C LYS A 299 -29.17 -1.16 -16.18
N SER A 300 -28.70 -0.29 -15.31
CA SER A 300 -28.86 1.17 -15.45
C SER A 300 -27.53 1.77 -15.91
N ARG A 301 -27.45 2.19 -17.17
CA ARG A 301 -26.34 2.99 -17.70
C ARG A 301 -26.50 4.42 -17.18
N HIS A 302 -25.93 4.71 -16.01
CA HIS A 302 -25.63 6.08 -15.60
C HIS A 302 -24.15 6.34 -15.81
N SER A 303 -23.83 7.48 -16.43
CA SER A 303 -22.47 7.88 -16.81
C SER A 303 -21.51 7.85 -15.63
N THR A 304 -20.43 7.07 -15.75
CA THR A 304 -19.39 6.87 -14.72
C THR A 304 -18.68 8.18 -14.35
N ASP A 305 -18.61 9.13 -15.27
CA ASP A 305 -18.04 10.47 -15.03
C ASP A 305 -18.76 11.23 -13.90
N ASP A 306 -20.05 10.96 -13.68
CA ASP A 306 -20.86 11.64 -12.68
C ASP A 306 -20.58 11.13 -11.26
N ARG A 307 -20.14 9.87 -11.11
CA ARG A 307 -19.69 9.33 -9.81
C ARG A 307 -18.35 9.91 -9.39
N TYR A 308 -17.39 9.99 -10.31
CA TYR A 308 -16.08 10.60 -10.05
C TYR A 308 -16.20 12.10 -9.75
N SER A 309 -17.08 12.82 -10.46
CA SER A 309 -17.29 14.26 -10.21
C SER A 309 -17.98 14.54 -8.87
N LYS A 310 -18.92 13.69 -8.46
CA LYS A 310 -19.62 13.82 -7.15
C LYS A 310 -18.74 13.43 -5.96
N ALA A 311 -17.89 12.41 -6.10
CA ALA A 311 -16.95 12.02 -5.03
C ALA A 311 -15.87 13.09 -4.77
N LEU A 312 -15.47 13.84 -5.80
CA LEU A 312 -14.43 14.87 -5.72
C LEU A 312 -14.95 16.28 -5.37
N GLY A 313 -16.27 16.47 -5.18
CA GLY A 313 -16.85 17.80 -4.89
C GLY A 313 -16.63 18.85 -5.99
N LEU A 314 -16.25 18.44 -7.20
CA LEU A 314 -15.96 19.35 -8.31
C LEU A 314 -17.27 19.69 -9.04
N LEU A 315 -17.64 20.97 -9.03
CA LEU A 315 -18.78 21.49 -9.79
C LEU A 315 -18.56 21.25 -11.29
N THR A 316 -19.41 20.43 -11.91
CA THR A 316 -19.41 20.22 -13.36
C THR A 316 -19.80 21.52 -14.08
N SER A 317 -18.98 21.93 -15.06
CA SER A 317 -19.00 23.20 -15.83
C SER A 317 -20.27 23.46 -16.69
N THR A 318 -21.35 22.71 -16.52
CA THR A 318 -22.52 22.76 -17.41
C THR A 318 -23.55 23.86 -17.09
N LYS A 319 -23.28 24.77 -16.13
CA LYS A 319 -24.13 25.93 -15.83
C LYS A 319 -23.39 27.26 -16.01
N LEU A 320 -23.01 27.59 -17.24
CA LEU A 320 -22.52 28.92 -17.58
C LEU A 320 -22.91 29.32 -19.01
N ARG A 321 -24.17 29.08 -19.39
CA ARG A 321 -24.79 29.73 -20.57
C ARG A 321 -26.30 29.89 -20.36
N SER A 322 -26.70 30.98 -19.70
CA SER A 322 -27.97 31.68 -19.98
C SER A 322 -28.12 32.93 -19.11
N SER A 323 -27.63 34.07 -19.58
CA SER A 323 -28.22 35.39 -19.27
C SER A 323 -27.48 36.48 -20.06
N THR A 324 -27.93 36.71 -21.29
CA THR A 324 -27.75 37.98 -22.00
C THR A 324 -29.01 38.20 -22.81
N THR A 325 -29.97 38.91 -22.22
CA THR A 325 -31.04 39.65 -22.90
C THR A 325 -31.85 40.37 -21.83
N SER A 326 -31.54 41.65 -21.63
CA SER A 326 -32.46 42.79 -21.50
C SER A 326 -31.66 44.04 -21.15
#